data_AF-A0A2X1ULG2-F1
#
_entry.id   AF-A0A2X1ULG2-F1
#
_cell.length_a   1.000
_cell.length_b   1.000
_cell.length_c   1.000
_cell.angle_alpha   90.00
_cell.angle_beta   90.00
_cell.angle_gamma   90.00
#
_symmetry.space_group_name_H-M   'P 1'
#
loop_
_entity.id
_entity.type
_entity.pdbx_description
1 polymer ?
#
loop_
_entity_poly.entity_id
_entity_poly.type
_entity_poly.pdbx_seq_one_letter_code
_entity_poly.pdbx_strand_id
1 'polypeptide(L)' 'MKINHKEDPIPHRRSNYPYVGDQLDAIYKGFEAIQNQGIKLPKETEDWINYIASIKEKFPKH' A
#
# COMPACT_ATOMS: atom_id res chain seq x y z
N MET A 1 -21.00 9.74 38.42
CA MET A 1 -20.18 8.70 37.78
C MET A 1 -20.23 8.94 36.28
N LYS A 2 -19.14 9.43 35.66
CA LYS A 2 -19.09 9.62 34.20
C LYS A 2 -18.83 8.25 33.58
N ILE A 3 -19.82 7.71 32.87
CA ILE A 3 -19.66 6.47 32.12
C ILE A 3 -18.76 6.81 30.93
N ASN A 4 -17.49 6.41 30.98
CA ASN A 4 -16.59 6.54 29.83
C ASN A 4 -17.03 5.55 28.77
N HIS A 5 -17.80 6.03 27.79
CA HIS A 5 -18.12 5.24 26.60
C HIS A 5 -16.83 5.12 25.78
N LYS A 6 -16.12 4.00 25.92
CA LYS A 6 -15.05 3.64 24.99
C LYS A 6 -15.74 3.19 23.71
N GLU A 7 -15.91 4.11 22.77
CA GLU A 7 -16.34 3.75 21.42
C GLU A 7 -15.39 2.69 20.84
N ASP A 8 -15.95 1.71 20.14
CA ASP A 8 -15.14 0.72 19.43
C ASP A 8 -14.26 1.44 18.39
N PRO A 9 -12.92 1.35 18.46
CA PRO A 9 -12.05 2.03 17.51
C PRO A 9 -12.08 1.38 16.11
N ILE A 10 -12.62 0.16 15.95
CA ILE A 10 -12.56 -0.59 14.69
C ILE A 10 -13.37 0.10 13.57
N PRO A 11 -14.65 0.49 13.76
CA PRO A 11 -15.42 1.22 12.74
C PRO A 11 -14.76 2.55 12.35
N HIS A 12 -14.26 3.29 13.34
CA HIS A 12 -13.57 4.57 13.11
C HIS A 12 -12.29 4.40 12.31
N ARG A 13 -11.49 3.37 12.57
CA ARG A 13 -10.28 3.10 11.79
C ARG A 13 -10.62 2.76 10.34
N ARG A 14 -11.62 1.89 10.13
CA ARG A 14 -12.01 1.47 8.78
C ARG A 14 -12.48 2.65 7.92
N SER A 15 -13.23 3.60 8.48
CA SER A 15 -13.69 4.78 7.74
C SER A 15 -12.60 5.80 7.42
N ASN A 16 -11.49 5.78 8.17
CA ASN A 16 -10.39 6.72 8.01
C ASN A 16 -9.19 6.14 7.24
N TYR A 17 -9.18 4.84 6.94
CA TYR A 17 -8.09 4.24 6.18
C TYR A 17 -8.11 4.72 4.72
N PRO A 18 -6.93 4.92 4.09
CA PRO A 18 -6.86 5.28 2.68
C PRO A 18 -7.56 4.27 1.79
N TYR A 19 -7.88 4.65 0.55
CA TYR A 19 -8.42 3.70 -0.42
C TYR A 19 -7.45 2.51 -0.60
N VAL A 20 -7.99 1.31 -0.77
CA VAL A 20 -7.17 0.09 -0.86
C VAL A 20 -6.12 0.17 -1.97
N GLY A 21 -6.44 0.83 -3.09
CA GLY A 21 -5.50 1.09 -4.18
C GLY A 21 -4.31 1.94 -3.76
N ASP A 22 -4.53 2.96 -2.91
CA ASP A 22 -3.45 3.83 -2.41
C ASP A 22 -2.55 3.09 -1.41
N GLN A 23 -3.15 2.21 -0.59
CA GLN A 23 -2.39 1.36 0.33
C GLN A 23 -1.51 0.36 -0.43
N LEU A 24 -2.06 -0.27 -1.48
CA LEU A 24 -1.31 -1.16 -2.36
C LEU A 24 -0.21 -0.42 -3.14
N ASP A 25 -0.47 0.81 -3.59
CA ASP A 25 0.52 1.67 -4.24
C ASP A 25 1.67 2.03 -3.29
N ALA A 26 1.37 2.27 -2.01
CA ALA A 26 2.38 2.51 -0.98
C ALA A 26 3.28 1.27 -0.77
N ILE A 27 2.69 0.07 -0.76
CA ILE A 27 3.45 -1.19 -0.66
C ILE A 27 4.35 -1.38 -1.89
N TYR A 28 3.82 -1.14 -3.09
CA TYR A 28 4.59 -1.17 -4.34
C TYR A 28 5.81 -0.24 -4.28
N LYS A 29 5.61 1.03 -3.90
CA LYS A 29 6.70 2.01 -3.75
C LYS A 29 7.73 1.58 -2.69
N GLY A 30 7.27 0.93 -1.62
CA GLY A 30 8.14 0.36 -0.59
C GLY A 30 9.07 -0.73 -1.15
N PHE A 31 8.53 -1.69 -1.89
CA PHE A 31 9.35 -2.74 -2.49
C PHE A 31 10.26 -2.22 -3.60
N GLU A 32 9.79 -1.28 -4.42
CA GLU A 32 10.63 -0.60 -5.41
C GLU A 32 11.82 0.11 -4.75
N ALA A 33 11.59 0.82 -3.65
CA ALA A 33 12.66 1.48 -2.89
C ALA A 33 13.67 0.49 -2.28
N ILE A 34 13.22 -0.70 -1.85
CA ILE A 34 14.10 -1.77 -1.35
C ILE A 34 14.92 -2.36 -2.50
N GLN A 35 14.29 -2.65 -3.64
CA GLN A 35 14.96 -3.15 -4.84
C GLN A 35 16.03 -2.17 -5.34
N ASN A 36 15.73 -0.87 -5.33
CA ASN A 36 16.65 0.20 -5.72
C ASN A 36 17.88 0.34 -4.81
N GLN A 37 17.84 -0.19 -3.59
CA GLN A 37 19.00 -0.30 -2.70
C GLN A 37 19.89 -1.51 -3.03
N GLY A 38 19.58 -2.26 -4.10
CA GLY A 38 20.31 -3.46 -4.50
C GLY A 38 19.93 -4.71 -3.69
N ILE A 39 18.88 -4.63 -2.86
CA ILE A 39 18.39 -5.77 -2.10
C ILE A 39 17.60 -6.68 -3.04
N LYS A 40 18.03 -7.94 -3.14
CA LYS A 40 17.35 -8.95 -3.95
C LYS A 40 16.03 -9.34 -3.30
N LEU A 41 14.93 -9.14 -4.01
CA LEU A 41 13.60 -9.54 -3.58
C LEU A 41 13.27 -10.95 -4.09
N PRO A 42 12.30 -11.64 -3.48
CA PRO A 42 11.76 -12.89 -4.04
C PRO A 42 11.23 -12.67 -5.47
N LYS A 43 11.36 -13.69 -6.32
CA LYS A 43 10.95 -13.62 -7.73
C LYS A 43 9.49 -13.17 -7.90
N GLU A 44 8.60 -13.68 -7.08
CA GLU A 44 7.17 -13.33 -7.09
C GLU A 44 6.94 -11.84 -6.81
N THR A 45 7.74 -11.25 -5.92
CA THR A 45 7.68 -9.81 -5.61
C THR A 45 8.21 -8.98 -6.78
N GLU A 46 9.31 -9.39 -7.40
CA GLU A 46 9.85 -8.71 -8.60
C GLU A 46 8.83 -8.75 -9.75
N ASP A 47 8.20 -9.90 -9.99
CA ASP A 47 7.19 -10.07 -11.03
C ASP A 47 5.96 -9.18 -10.77
N TRP A 48 5.55 -9.07 -9.50
CA TRP A 48 4.47 -8.17 -9.10
C TRP A 48 4.81 -6.68 -9.32
N ILE A 49 6.02 -6.25 -8.95
CA ILE A 49 6.52 -4.88 -9.21
C ILE A 49 6.49 -4.60 -10.71
N ASN A 50 7.06 -5.50 -11.52
CA ASN A 50 7.12 -5.33 -12.97
C ASN A 50 5.73 -5.25 -13.61
N TYR A 51 4.78 -6.07 -13.14
CA TYR A 51 3.41 -6.02 -13.60
C TYR A 51 2.75 -4.66 -13.32
N ILE A 52 2.86 -4.16 -12.09
CA ILE A 52 2.32 -2.85 -11.72
C ILE A 52 3.01 -1.73 -12.49
N ALA A 53 4.34 -1.78 -12.63
CA ALA A 53 5.10 -0.80 -13.41
C ALA A 53 4.60 -0.74 -14.86
N SER A 54 4.34 -1.90 -15.50
CA SER A 54 3.81 -1.96 -16.86
C SER A 54 2.41 -1.33 -17.00
N ILE A 55 1.56 -1.46 -15.98
CA ILE A 55 0.24 -0.81 -15.95
C ILE A 55 0.41 0.72 -15.87
N LYS A 56 1.31 1.20 -14.99
CA LYS A 56 1.57 2.63 -14.81
C LYS A 56 2.20 3.27 -16.03
N GLU A 57 3.08 2.56 -16.72
CA GLU A 57 3.66 2.99 -18.00
C GLU A 57 2.58 3.07 -19.09
N LYS A 58 1.69 2.08 -19.16
CA LYS A 58 0.57 2.07 -20.11
C LYS A 58 -0.47 3.15 -19.84
N PHE A 59 -0.65 3.55 -18.57
CA PHE A 59 -1.64 4.53 -18.13
C PHE A 59 -1.00 5.59 -17.20
N PRO A 60 -0.20 6.51 -17.74
CA PRO A 60 0.51 7.50 -16.93
C PRO A 60 -0.46 8.50 -16.29
N LYS A 61 -0.15 8.91 -15.05
CA LYS A 61 -0.83 10.06 -14.43
C LYS A 61 -0.28 11.34 -15.09
N HIS A 62 -1.17 12.12 -15.68
CA HIS A 62 -0.86 13.43 -16.28
C HIS A 62 -0.42 14.43 -15.21
#